data_AF-A0A2N9L409-F1
#
_entry.id   AF-A0A2N9L409-F1
#
_cell.length_a   1.000
_cell.length_b   1.000
_cell.length_c   1.000
_cell.angle_alpha   90.00
_cell.angle_beta   90.00
_cell.angle_gamma   90.00
#
_symmetry.space_group_name_H-M   'P 1'
#
loop_
_entity.id
_entity.type
_entity.pdbx_description
1 polymer ?
#
loop_
_entity_poly.entity_id
_entity_poly.type
_entity_poly.pdbx_seq_one_letter_code
_entity_poly.pdbx_strand_id
1 'polypeptide(L)'
;MSIDERLEELRAMVLMLVERQTTKEWYTTEEFARLVGRAEFTVREWCRLGRIRAEKRRSGRGAFPSWVISHDEWLRYQREGLVPIVVNRYRHS
;
A
#
# COMPACT_ATOMS: atom_id res chain seq x y z
N MET A 1 -14.65 -19.04 33.92
CA MET A 1 -14.89 -18.08 32.82
C MET A 1 -16.00 -18.62 31.94
N SER A 2 -17.11 -17.90 31.82
CA SER A 2 -18.24 -18.21 30.94
C SER A 2 -17.84 -18.05 29.46
N ILE A 3 -18.60 -18.67 28.57
CA ILE A 3 -18.52 -18.40 27.13
C ILE A 3 -18.80 -16.91 26.86
N ASP A 4 -19.74 -16.31 27.59
CA ASP A 4 -20.10 -14.90 27.42
C ASP A 4 -18.94 -13.95 27.78
N GLU A 5 -18.23 -14.25 28.87
CA GLU A 5 -17.05 -13.49 29.29
C GLU A 5 -15.94 -13.58 28.23
N ARG A 6 -15.72 -14.76 27.67
CA ARG A 6 -14.74 -14.96 26.61
C ARG A 6 -15.12 -14.24 25.31
N LEU A 7 -16.41 -14.16 25.00
CA LEU A 7 -16.92 -13.43 23.85
C LEU A 7 -16.75 -11.92 24.02
N GLU A 8 -16.95 -11.38 25.23
CA GLU A 8 -16.68 -9.97 25.49
C GLU A 8 -15.20 -9.61 25.42
N GLU A 9 -14.31 -10.46 25.95
CA GLU A 9 -12.87 -10.27 25.81
C GLU A 9 -12.45 -10.26 24.32
N LEU A 10 -12.97 -11.19 23.52
CA LEU A 10 -12.70 -11.22 22.08
C LEU A 10 -13.27 -9.99 21.36
N ARG A 11 -14.48 -9.53 21.71
CA ARG A 11 -15.08 -8.30 21.15
C ARG A 11 -14.20 -7.09 21.43
N ALA A 12 -13.73 -6.92 22.67
CA ALA A 12 -12.86 -5.82 23.05
C ALA A 12 -11.52 -5.84 22.27
N MET A 13 -10.92 -7.01 22.11
CA MET A 13 -9.69 -7.16 21.33
C MET A 13 -9.89 -6.80 19.85
N VAL A 14 -10.99 -7.24 19.24
CA VAL A 14 -11.32 -6.90 17.84
C VAL A 14 -11.55 -5.40 17.69
N LEU A 15 -12.28 -4.76 18.62
CA LEU A 15 -12.52 -3.32 18.58
C LEU A 15 -11.21 -2.53 18.62
N MET A 16 -10.30 -2.91 19.53
CA MET A 16 -8.97 -2.29 19.62
C MET A 16 -8.14 -2.47 18.35
N LEU A 17 -8.24 -3.61 17.67
CA LEU A 17 -7.53 -3.83 16.40
C LEU A 17 -8.09 -2.96 15.28
N VAL A 18 -9.42 -2.80 15.22
CA VAL A 18 -10.08 -1.92 14.24
C VAL A 18 -9.73 -0.46 14.48
N GLU A 19 -9.77 0.01 15.74
CA GLU A 19 -9.41 1.41 16.08
C GLU A 19 -7.95 1.74 15.78
N ARG A 20 -7.04 0.77 15.94
CA ARG A 20 -5.61 0.94 15.61
C ARG A 20 -5.35 0.91 14.10
N GLN A 21 -6.27 0.38 13.31
CA GLN A 21 -6.16 0.37 11.85
C GLN A 21 -6.49 1.75 11.29
N THR A 22 -5.62 2.73 11.58
CA THR A 22 -5.63 4.02 10.88
C THR A 22 -5.32 3.75 9.41
N THR A 23 -6.33 3.83 8.56
CA THR A 23 -6.17 3.77 7.11
C THR A 23 -5.40 5.00 6.67
N LYS A 24 -4.09 4.86 6.45
CA LYS A 24 -3.30 5.88 5.78
C LYS A 24 -3.81 6.04 4.37
N GLU A 25 -4.14 7.28 3.98
CA GLU A 25 -4.54 7.57 2.59
C GLU A 25 -3.41 7.29 1.59
N TRP A 26 -2.16 7.53 2.01
CA TRP A 26 -0.97 7.42 1.17
C TRP A 26 0.15 6.69 1.90
N TYR A 27 0.84 5.83 1.16
CA TYR A 27 2.03 5.11 1.58
C TYR A 27 3.23 5.57 0.77
N THR A 28 4.38 5.71 1.42
CA THR A 28 5.66 5.81 0.71
C THR A 28 6.05 4.45 0.11
N THR A 29 7.02 4.43 -0.81
CA THR A 29 7.57 3.18 -1.34
C THR A 29 8.15 2.28 -0.25
N GLU A 30 8.73 2.87 0.79
CA GLU A 30 9.30 2.16 1.94
C GLU A 30 8.22 1.51 2.81
N GLU A 31 7.13 2.24 3.08
CA GLU A 31 6.00 1.72 3.84
C GLU A 31 5.30 0.60 3.07
N PHE A 32 5.04 0.81 1.78
CA PHE A 32 4.43 -0.20 0.95
C PHE A 32 5.31 -1.46 0.84
N ALA A 33 6.63 -1.29 0.75
CA ALA A 33 7.59 -2.40 0.76
C ALA A 33 7.49 -3.25 2.03
N ARG A 34 7.33 -2.62 3.20
CA ARG A 34 7.05 -3.34 4.45
C ARG A 34 5.72 -4.10 4.40
N LEU A 35 4.66 -3.50 3.86
CA LEU A 35 3.35 -4.14 3.73
C LEU A 35 3.38 -5.40 2.85
N VAL A 36 4.12 -5.37 1.74
CA VAL A 36 4.19 -6.50 0.79
C VAL A 36 5.31 -7.49 1.09
N GLY A 37 6.16 -7.22 2.09
CA GLY A 37 7.32 -8.06 2.41
C GLY A 37 8.38 -8.08 1.30
N ARG A 38 8.66 -6.93 0.68
CA ARG A 38 9.65 -6.79 -0.41
C ARG A 38 10.67 -5.69 -0.11
N ALA A 39 11.75 -5.66 -0.87
CA ALA A 39 12.71 -4.56 -0.81
C ALA A 39 12.11 -3.29 -1.44
N GLU A 40 12.43 -2.11 -0.88
CA GLU A 40 11.93 -0.82 -1.40
C GLU A 40 12.28 -0.62 -2.88
N PHE A 41 13.49 -1.02 -3.28
CA PHE A 41 13.93 -0.95 -4.68
C PHE A 41 12.97 -1.69 -5.63
N THR A 42 12.45 -2.85 -5.21
CA THR A 42 11.49 -3.64 -6.01
C THR A 42 10.18 -2.88 -6.18
N VAL A 43 9.66 -2.26 -5.11
CA VAL A 43 8.43 -1.47 -5.17
C VAL A 43 8.63 -0.22 -6.05
N ARG A 44 9.78 0.45 -5.94
CA ARG A 44 10.11 1.59 -6.80
C ARG A 44 10.13 1.22 -8.28
N GLU A 45 10.65 0.04 -8.60
CA GLU A 45 10.64 -0.49 -9.97
C GLU A 45 9.22 -0.82 -10.45
N TRP A 46 8.35 -1.34 -9.58
CA TRP A 46 6.93 -1.52 -9.91
C TRP A 46 6.24 -0.20 -10.23
N CYS A 47 6.50 0.87 -9.46
CA CYS A 47 5.98 2.20 -9.76
C CYS A 47 6.50 2.71 -11.12
N ARG A 48 7.80 2.54 -11.39
CA ARG A 48 8.43 2.96 -12.65
C ARG A 48 7.85 2.24 -13.87
N LEU A 49 7.57 0.94 -13.73
CA LEU A 49 7.00 0.09 -14.77
C LEU A 49 5.47 0.19 -14.86
N GLY A 50 4.81 1.00 -14.01
CA GLY A 50 3.36 1.13 -13.98
C GLY A 50 2.63 -0.14 -13.52
N ARG A 51 3.32 -1.03 -12.81
CA ARG A 51 2.74 -2.27 -12.26
C ARG A 51 1.90 -2.03 -11.00
N ILE A 52 2.09 -0.87 -10.39
CA ILE A 52 1.30 -0.32 -9.28
C ILE A 52 0.90 1.11 -9.67
N ARG A 53 -0.33 1.49 -9.34
CA ARG A 53 -0.84 2.85 -9.54
C ARG A 53 -0.26 3.78 -8.47
N ALA A 54 0.84 4.44 -8.81
CA ALA A 54 1.54 5.38 -7.93
C ALA A 54 1.57 6.79 -8.51
N GLU A 55 1.61 7.80 -7.65
CA GLU A 55 1.72 9.21 -8.01
C GLU A 55 3.05 9.79 -7.54
N LYS A 56 3.58 10.79 -8.25
CA LYS A 56 4.71 11.59 -7.76
C LYS A 56 4.20 12.81 -7.02
N ARG A 57 4.42 12.88 -5.71
CA ARG A 57 4.09 14.06 -4.88
C ARG A 57 5.34 14.75 -4.37
N ARG A 58 5.30 16.08 -4.30
CA ARG A 58 6.34 16.85 -3.62
C ARG A 58 6.15 16.63 -2.12
N SER A 59 7.06 15.89 -1.50
CA SER A 59 7.21 15.95 -0.06
C SER A 59 7.91 17.28 0.25
N GLY A 60 7.36 18.14 1.09
CA GLY A 60 7.95 19.45 1.42
C GLY A 60 9.35 19.40 2.09
N ARG A 61 10.03 18.25 2.06
CA ARG A 61 11.34 17.96 2.65
C ARG A 61 12.37 17.49 1.60
N GLY A 62 12.23 17.90 0.33
CA GLY A 62 13.20 17.57 -0.72
C GLY A 62 12.93 18.29 -2.04
N ALA A 63 13.98 18.43 -2.86
CA ALA A 63 13.90 19.08 -4.17
C ALA A 63 13.15 18.24 -5.23
N PHE A 64 12.98 16.93 -4.98
CA PHE A 64 12.45 15.98 -5.96
C PHE A 64 11.13 15.35 -5.51
N PRO A 65 10.13 15.24 -6.42
CA PRO A 65 8.91 14.50 -6.15
C PRO A 65 9.20 13.02 -5.83
N SER A 66 8.55 12.50 -4.79
CA SER A 66 8.65 11.10 -4.35
C SER A 66 7.39 10.31 -4.76
N TRP A 67 7.55 9.01 -4.99
CA TRP A 67 6.42 8.12 -5.24
C TRP A 67 5.56 7.95 -3.98
N VAL A 68 4.25 8.03 -4.16
CA VAL A 68 3.25 7.67 -3.16
C VAL A 68 2.24 6.71 -3.77
N ILE A 69 1.75 5.79 -2.95
CA ILE A 69 0.79 4.75 -3.34
C ILE A 69 -0.45 4.95 -2.48
N SER A 70 -1.63 5.02 -3.09
CA SER A 70 -2.87 5.24 -2.33
C SER A 70 -3.30 3.98 -1.57
N HIS A 71 -4.13 4.18 -0.55
CA HIS A 71 -4.80 3.07 0.13
C HIS A 71 -5.65 2.22 -0.82
N ASP A 72 -6.36 2.85 -1.75
CA ASP A 72 -7.16 2.14 -2.75
C ASP A 72 -6.29 1.23 -3.62
N GLU A 73 -5.08 1.68 -3.97
CA GLU A 73 -4.14 0.85 -4.73
C GLU A 73 -3.59 -0.30 -3.88
N TRP A 74 -3.39 -0.12 -2.57
CA TRP A 74 -3.07 -1.22 -1.67
C TRP A 74 -4.18 -2.27 -1.66
N LEU A 75 -5.44 -1.87 -1.52
CA LEU A 75 -6.60 -2.78 -1.55
C LEU A 75 -6.77 -3.47 -2.90
N ARG A 76 -6.48 -2.77 -4.02
CA ARG A 76 -6.44 -3.37 -5.36
C ARG A 76 -5.33 -4.42 -5.45
N TYR A 77 -4.11 -4.08 -5.03
CA TYR A 77 -2.96 -4.98 -5.04
C TYR A 77 -3.23 -6.25 -4.21
N GLN A 78 -3.87 -6.15 -3.04
CA GLN A 78 -4.22 -7.33 -2.26
C GLN A 78 -5.17 -8.29 -2.99
N ARG A 79 -6.10 -7.75 -3.80
CA ARG A 79 -7.08 -8.56 -4.54
C ARG A 79 -6.56 -9.10 -5.86
N GLU A 80 -5.79 -8.30 -6.58
CA GLU A 80 -5.44 -8.55 -7.99
C GLU A 80 -3.94 -8.76 -8.22
N GLY A 81 -3.11 -8.39 -7.25
CA GLY A 81 -1.66 -8.36 -7.40
C GLY A 81 -1.17 -7.23 -8.32
N LEU A 82 -0.01 -7.48 -8.94
CA LEU A 82 0.65 -6.53 -9.83
C LEU A 82 -0.06 -6.47 -11.18
N VAL A 83 -0.20 -5.24 -11.70
CA VAL A 83 -0.67 -5.05 -13.07
C VAL A 83 0.36 -5.69 -14.04
N PRO A 84 -0.10 -6.39 -15.10
CA PRO A 84 0.77 -6.87 -16.15
C PRO A 84 1.58 -5.72 -16.78
N ILE A 85 2.83 -5.99 -17.14
CA ILE A 85 3.64 -5.00 -17.86
C ILE A 85 3.06 -4.89 -19.27
N VAL A 86 2.38 -3.78 -19.56
CA VAL A 86 2.01 -3.43 -20.92
C VAL A 86 3.26 -2.84 -21.57
N VAL A 87 4.04 -3.66 -22.26
CA VAL A 87 5.19 -3.17 -23.02
C VAL A 87 4.62 -2.29 -24.13
N ASN A 88 4.69 -0.97 -23.98
CA ASN A 88 4.24 -0.05 -25.02
C ASN A 88 5.25 -0.12 -26.18
N ARG A 89 5.06 -1.09 -27.09
CA ARG A 89 5.72 -1.06 -28.39
C ARG A 89 5.09 0.13 -29.13
N TYR A 90 5.92 1.12 -29.47
CA TYR A 90 5.64 2.30 -30.30
C TYR A 90 5.10 3.58 -29.61
N ARG A 91 6.01 4.54 -29.43
CA ARG A 91 5.81 5.93 -29.87
C ARG A 91 7.16 6.58 -30.16
N HIS A 92 7.70 6.30 -31.34
CA HIS A 92 8.52 7.26 -32.06
C HIS A 92 7.60 7.88 -33.11
N SER A 93 7.29 9.15 -32.91
CA SER A 93 6.73 10.06 -33.89
C SER A 93 7.52 11.35 -33.76
#